data_AF-A0A971ZUN0-F1
#
_entry.id   AF-A0A971ZUN0-F1
#
_cell.length_a   1.000
_cell.length_b   1.000
_cell.length_c   1.000
_cell.angle_alpha   90.00
_cell.angle_beta   90.00
_cell.angle_gamma   90.00
#
_symmetry.space_group_name_H-M   'P 1'
#
loop_
_entity.id
_entity.type
_entity.pdbx_description
1 polymer ?
#
loop_
_entity_poly.entity_id
_entity_poly.type
_entity_poly.pdbx_seq_one_letter_code
_entity_poly.pdbx_strand_id
1 'polypeptide(L)'
;MKLVSGMKSTLLVALTVGLLCVTPASARVIDGGTADTPLAEVGGDCGGTLYAATTVETWANLTGSFTNVGVFNAVRFGNGYAAHLNLDCDIGSSASRANNIHFGYSGAVAGTTITLNSGTLYTDRLYTDGTGKVSVVITGGTIDALYGIELGNSAANSFEVTQTGGTVTWLNNSLVIGDVGTGTYTISGGSITSTKSMQINNGSTLHVIGTGGSVSVSQFSVNNGTLEYTVGSTGVSTLAIATTRSESFVGAVVNMDLAAGVTPSEGDLFDLIDTLGGGWWRFDPNNLGLTLAAEDVGTWELVVKEGDNGVLQAKYIVPEPATMALLGLGMVGLVARRRRA
;
A
#
# COMPACT_ATOMS: atom_id res chain seq x y z
N MET A 1 69.56 -17.94 61.17
CA MET A 1 70.00 -16.88 60.24
C MET A 1 68.75 -16.17 59.75
N LYS A 2 68.65 -14.85 60.00
CA LYS A 2 67.55 -13.98 59.54
C LYS A 2 67.44 -14.01 58.02
N LEU A 3 66.23 -14.00 57.47
CA LEU A 3 65.77 -12.96 56.54
C LEU A 3 64.24 -12.99 56.38
N VAL A 4 63.70 -11.79 56.56
CA VAL A 4 62.32 -11.33 56.39
C VAL A 4 62.08 -11.00 54.92
N SER A 5 60.83 -11.09 54.45
CA SER A 5 60.18 -10.31 53.36
C SER A 5 59.21 -11.23 52.60
N GLY A 6 57.89 -11.15 52.70
CA GLY A 6 57.05 -9.97 52.48
C GLY A 6 56.81 -9.79 50.98
N MET A 7 55.67 -10.23 50.43
CA MET A 7 55.13 -9.71 49.16
C MET A 7 53.68 -10.17 48.88
N LYS A 8 52.75 -9.23 49.13
CA LYS A 8 51.61 -8.82 48.30
C LYS A 8 50.92 -9.91 47.44
N SER A 9 49.74 -10.35 47.89
CA SER A 9 48.73 -10.97 47.02
C SER A 9 48.15 -9.89 46.11
N THR A 10 48.55 -9.93 44.84
CA THR A 10 47.97 -9.13 43.76
C THR A 10 46.64 -9.76 43.39
N LEU A 11 45.54 -9.04 43.61
CA LEU A 11 44.21 -9.39 43.16
C LEU A 11 44.19 -9.37 41.63
N LEU A 12 44.23 -10.54 40.99
CA LEU A 12 44.04 -10.69 39.55
C LEU A 12 42.53 -10.56 39.27
N VAL A 13 42.07 -9.35 38.95
CA VAL A 13 40.75 -9.13 38.36
C VAL A 13 40.82 -9.72 36.95
N ALA A 14 40.24 -10.90 36.76
CA ALA A 14 39.98 -11.44 35.44
C ALA A 14 38.91 -10.55 34.77
N LEU A 15 39.37 -9.59 33.97
CA LEU A 15 38.52 -8.87 33.03
C LEU A 15 38.17 -9.85 31.92
N THR A 16 37.06 -10.56 32.07
CA THR A 16 36.45 -11.33 31.00
C THR A 16 35.95 -10.33 29.95
N VAL A 17 36.83 -9.96 29.01
CA VAL A 17 36.40 -9.35 27.76
C VAL A 17 35.55 -10.43 27.09
N GLY A 18 34.24 -10.29 27.23
CA GLY A 18 33.26 -11.02 26.45
C GLY A 18 33.49 -10.65 25.00
N LEU A 19 34.36 -11.41 24.34
CA LEU A 19 34.43 -11.48 22.90
C LEU A 19 33.08 -12.06 22.48
N LEU A 20 32.12 -11.16 22.22
CA LEU A 20 30.91 -11.46 21.47
C LEU A 20 31.40 -11.96 20.10
N CYS A 21 31.65 -13.26 20.05
CA CYS A 21 31.85 -14.00 18.83
C CYS A 21 30.48 -14.01 18.17
N VAL A 22 30.17 -12.95 17.43
CA VAL A 22 29.06 -12.95 16.48
C VAL A 22 29.46 -14.00 15.44
N THR A 23 28.96 -15.21 15.60
CA THR A 23 29.11 -16.23 14.57
C THR A 23 28.48 -15.65 13.31
N PRO A 24 29.20 -15.50 12.19
CA PRO A 24 28.57 -15.10 10.95
C PRO A 24 27.43 -16.08 10.66
N ALA A 25 26.23 -15.56 10.43
CA ALA A 25 25.06 -16.34 10.06
C ALA A 25 25.48 -17.27 8.91
N SER A 26 25.46 -18.58 9.17
CA SER A 26 25.85 -19.57 8.18
C SER A 26 24.82 -19.52 7.07
N ALA A 27 25.25 -19.33 5.82
CA ALA A 27 24.35 -19.43 4.67
C ALA A 27 23.66 -20.79 4.70
N ARG A 28 22.35 -20.80 4.98
CA ARG A 28 21.53 -22.02 4.94
C ARG A 28 21.14 -22.24 3.49
N VAL A 29 21.75 -23.23 2.84
CA VAL A 29 21.26 -23.72 1.54
C VAL A 29 19.91 -24.40 1.80
N ILE A 30 18.88 -23.94 1.11
CA ILE A 30 17.55 -24.54 1.17
C ILE A 30 17.27 -25.01 -0.24
N ASP A 31 17.47 -26.31 -0.46
CA ASP A 31 17.03 -26.93 -1.70
C ASP A 31 15.51 -26.82 -1.77
N GLY A 32 15.02 -26.20 -2.85
CA GLY A 32 13.60 -25.90 -3.05
C GLY A 32 12.75 -27.16 -2.86
N GLY A 33 11.72 -27.06 -2.01
CA GLY A 33 10.70 -28.09 -1.93
C GLY A 33 10.05 -28.28 -3.30
N THR A 34 9.84 -29.54 -3.71
CA THR A 34 8.96 -29.85 -4.83
C THR A 34 7.51 -29.67 -4.37
N ALA A 35 6.57 -29.57 -5.32
CA ALA A 35 5.13 -29.50 -5.02
C ALA A 35 4.63 -30.65 -4.10
N ASP A 36 5.37 -31.76 -4.04
CA ASP A 36 4.99 -32.97 -3.27
C ASP A 36 5.71 -33.09 -1.92
N THR A 37 6.77 -32.32 -1.64
CA THR A 37 7.50 -32.35 -0.36
C THR A 37 7.85 -30.93 0.10
N PRO A 38 7.00 -30.31 0.93
CA PRO A 38 7.12 -28.90 1.31
C PRO A 38 8.23 -28.65 2.34
N LEU A 39 8.75 -27.42 2.33
CA LEU A 39 9.61 -26.90 3.40
C LEU A 39 8.72 -26.35 4.51
N ALA A 40 8.79 -26.97 5.70
CA ALA A 40 7.85 -26.68 6.79
C ALA A 40 8.05 -25.33 7.50
N GLU A 41 9.25 -24.75 7.44
CA GLU A 41 9.53 -23.42 7.98
C GLU A 41 10.93 -23.00 7.55
N VAL A 42 11.07 -21.77 7.08
CA VAL A 42 12.38 -21.19 6.78
C VAL A 42 12.47 -19.87 7.51
N GLY A 43 12.99 -19.93 8.73
CA GLY A 43 13.60 -18.78 9.37
C GLY A 43 15.00 -18.57 8.82
N GLY A 44 15.30 -17.36 8.37
CA GLY A 44 16.63 -16.89 8.02
C GLY A 44 16.93 -15.59 8.76
N ASP A 45 18.12 -15.46 9.33
CA ASP A 45 18.60 -14.16 9.81
C ASP A 45 18.94 -13.26 8.60
N CYS A 46 19.02 -11.95 8.82
CA CYS A 46 19.29 -10.93 7.78
C CYS A 46 20.62 -11.08 7.01
N GLY A 47 21.39 -12.17 7.21
CA GLY A 47 22.64 -12.50 6.52
C GLY A 47 22.64 -13.80 5.73
N GLY A 48 21.47 -14.44 5.52
CA GLY A 48 21.38 -15.69 4.75
C GLY A 48 21.47 -15.49 3.22
N THR A 49 22.08 -16.45 2.53
CA THR A 49 22.00 -16.57 1.06
C THR A 49 21.18 -17.81 0.74
N LEU A 50 20.06 -17.65 0.03
CA LEU A 50 19.25 -18.74 -0.48
C LEU A 50 19.65 -19.03 -1.92
N TYR A 51 20.15 -20.24 -2.19
CA TYR A 51 20.38 -20.74 -3.55
C TYR A 51 19.26 -21.71 -3.91
N ALA A 52 18.45 -21.37 -4.91
CA ALA A 52 17.48 -22.27 -5.54
C ALA A 52 17.69 -22.26 -7.06
N ALA A 53 17.66 -23.43 -7.70
CA ALA A 53 18.17 -23.57 -9.06
C ALA A 53 17.23 -22.98 -10.15
N THR A 54 15.93 -22.79 -9.89
CA THR A 54 14.98 -22.32 -10.94
C THR A 54 13.70 -21.67 -10.39
N THR A 55 13.06 -22.23 -9.37
CA THR A 55 11.80 -21.72 -8.80
C THR A 55 11.75 -22.06 -7.31
N VAL A 56 11.32 -21.10 -6.49
CA VAL A 56 11.03 -21.32 -5.07
C VAL A 56 9.51 -21.31 -4.91
N GLU A 57 8.93 -22.47 -4.59
CA GLU A 57 7.54 -22.57 -4.19
C GLU A 57 7.49 -22.82 -2.68
N THR A 58 6.88 -21.89 -1.95
CA THR A 58 6.82 -21.97 -0.48
C THR A 58 5.39 -21.94 0.00
N TRP A 59 5.16 -22.76 1.02
CA TRP A 59 3.86 -23.11 1.59
C TRP A 59 3.85 -22.80 3.09
N ALA A 60 4.88 -22.10 3.56
CA ALA A 60 5.21 -21.90 4.97
C ALA A 60 5.58 -20.44 5.24
N ASN A 61 5.61 -20.08 6.53
CA ASN A 61 6.04 -18.78 7.01
C ASN A 61 7.53 -18.59 6.70
N LEU A 62 7.86 -17.56 5.93
CA LEU A 62 9.22 -17.12 5.68
C LEU A 62 9.46 -15.82 6.46
N THR A 63 10.49 -15.85 7.29
CA THR A 63 10.97 -14.69 8.05
C THR A 63 12.46 -14.61 7.76
N GLY A 64 12.96 -13.55 7.09
CA GLY A 64 14.40 -13.40 6.80
C GLY A 64 14.78 -12.65 5.53
N SER A 65 16.09 -12.46 5.31
CA SER A 65 16.64 -11.84 4.08
C SER A 65 17.01 -12.90 3.05
N PHE A 66 16.84 -12.55 1.77
CA PHE A 66 17.26 -13.40 0.65
C PHE A 66 18.23 -12.61 -0.21
N THR A 67 19.52 -12.82 -0.01
CA THR A 67 20.52 -12.24 -0.90
C THR A 67 20.71 -13.13 -2.14
N ASN A 68 20.95 -12.52 -3.31
CA ASN A 68 21.33 -13.20 -4.55
C ASN A 68 20.23 -14.03 -5.28
N VAL A 69 18.99 -13.52 -5.29
CA VAL A 69 17.83 -14.14 -5.96
C VAL A 69 17.77 -13.96 -7.49
N GLY A 70 18.76 -13.31 -8.10
CA GLY A 70 18.82 -13.00 -9.55
C GLY A 70 18.79 -14.19 -10.52
N VAL A 71 18.87 -15.43 -10.02
CA VAL A 71 18.75 -16.65 -10.83
C VAL A 71 17.35 -17.28 -10.75
N PHE A 72 16.44 -16.73 -9.95
CA PHE A 72 15.09 -17.29 -9.81
C PHE A 72 14.19 -16.82 -10.95
N ASN A 73 13.69 -17.79 -11.73
CA ASN A 73 12.69 -17.51 -12.77
C ASN A 73 11.37 -17.02 -12.17
N ALA A 74 11.02 -17.53 -10.98
CA ALA A 74 9.91 -17.05 -10.17
C ALA A 74 10.08 -17.46 -8.69
N VAL A 75 9.56 -16.63 -7.79
CA VAL A 75 9.31 -16.95 -6.38
C VAL A 75 7.79 -16.94 -6.19
N ARG A 76 7.24 -18.05 -5.70
CA ARG A 76 5.79 -18.25 -5.60
C ARG A 76 5.43 -18.62 -4.18
N PHE A 77 4.46 -17.89 -3.66
CA PHE A 77 3.90 -18.09 -2.34
C PHE A 77 2.44 -18.50 -2.48
N GLY A 78 2.06 -19.56 -1.79
CA GLY A 78 0.67 -19.92 -1.59
C GLY A 78 0.03 -20.82 -2.65
N ASN A 79 0.76 -21.84 -3.10
CA ASN A 79 0.27 -22.89 -4.02
C ASN A 79 -0.73 -23.81 -3.32
N GLY A 80 -2.00 -23.41 -3.20
CA GLY A 80 -3.04 -24.22 -2.55
C GLY A 80 -3.06 -24.21 -1.02
N TYR A 81 -2.12 -23.49 -0.37
CA TYR A 81 -2.04 -23.30 1.09
C TYR A 81 -1.66 -21.87 1.44
N ALA A 82 -2.05 -21.36 2.61
CA ALA A 82 -1.69 -19.99 3.03
C ALA A 82 -0.18 -19.89 3.24
N ALA A 83 0.42 -18.82 2.71
CA ALA A 83 1.83 -18.51 2.90
C ALA A 83 1.98 -17.13 3.53
N HIS A 84 2.91 -16.99 4.46
CA HIS A 84 3.16 -15.71 5.12
C HIS A 84 4.62 -15.32 4.91
N LEU A 85 4.87 -14.11 4.42
CA LEU A 85 6.20 -13.54 4.29
C LEU A 85 6.30 -12.32 5.17
N ASN A 86 7.25 -12.28 6.10
CA ASN A 86 7.57 -11.08 6.87
C ASN A 86 9.00 -10.63 6.55
N LEU A 87 9.13 -9.40 6.07
CA LEU A 87 10.37 -8.81 5.58
C LEU A 87 10.82 -7.66 6.48
N ASP A 88 11.96 -7.87 7.11
CA ASP A 88 12.67 -6.89 7.93
C ASP A 88 14.02 -6.48 7.30
N CYS A 89 14.25 -6.85 6.04
CA CYS A 89 15.54 -6.83 5.37
C CYS A 89 15.38 -7.00 3.85
N ASP A 90 16.47 -6.80 3.12
CA ASP A 90 16.45 -6.84 1.66
C ASP A 90 16.24 -8.25 1.09
N ILE A 91 15.40 -8.34 0.06
CA ILE A 91 15.35 -9.45 -0.90
C ILE A 91 15.97 -8.96 -2.19
N GLY A 92 17.10 -9.55 -2.58
CA GLY A 92 17.82 -9.19 -3.79
C GLY A 92 18.55 -7.87 -3.71
N SER A 93 18.90 -7.33 -4.88
CA SER A 93 19.48 -6.00 -5.05
C SER A 93 19.02 -5.43 -6.39
N SER A 94 19.28 -4.15 -6.64
CA SER A 94 18.99 -3.52 -7.94
C SER A 94 19.69 -4.22 -9.12
N ALA A 95 20.81 -4.92 -8.86
CA ALA A 95 21.56 -5.69 -9.85
C ALA A 95 21.19 -7.20 -9.88
N SER A 96 20.42 -7.69 -8.91
CA SER A 96 20.08 -9.11 -8.76
C SER A 96 18.65 -9.21 -8.17
N ARG A 97 17.67 -9.02 -9.05
CA ARG A 97 16.22 -9.01 -8.74
C ARG A 97 15.64 -10.42 -8.90
N ALA A 98 14.66 -10.78 -8.10
CA ALA A 98 13.85 -11.96 -8.44
C ALA A 98 12.98 -11.62 -9.66
N ASN A 99 12.93 -12.47 -10.69
CA ASN A 99 12.20 -12.11 -11.92
C ASN A 99 10.71 -11.87 -11.66
N ASN A 100 10.00 -12.85 -11.10
CA ASN A 100 8.58 -12.70 -10.80
C ASN A 100 8.31 -13.18 -9.38
N ILE A 101 7.66 -12.35 -8.57
CA ILE A 101 7.19 -12.74 -7.25
C ILE A 101 5.67 -12.79 -7.26
N HIS A 102 5.11 -13.97 -7.03
CA HIS A 102 3.66 -14.18 -6.94
C HIS A 102 3.25 -14.52 -5.52
N PHE A 103 2.23 -13.82 -5.03
CA PHE A 103 1.57 -14.14 -3.77
C PHE A 103 0.15 -14.63 -4.05
N GLY A 104 -0.22 -15.77 -3.45
CA GLY A 104 -1.47 -16.48 -3.75
C GLY A 104 -1.38 -17.37 -4.99
N TYR A 105 -0.17 -17.70 -5.46
CA TYR A 105 0.04 -18.42 -6.70
C TYR A 105 -0.69 -19.77 -6.72
N SER A 106 -1.69 -19.96 -7.59
CA SER A 106 -2.44 -21.21 -7.80
C SER A 106 -3.22 -21.75 -6.59
N GLY A 107 -4.52 -22.03 -6.77
CA GLY A 107 -5.39 -22.61 -5.74
C GLY A 107 -6.18 -21.60 -4.91
N ALA A 108 -7.22 -22.09 -4.23
CA ALA A 108 -8.14 -21.30 -3.42
C ALA A 108 -7.58 -21.12 -2.01
N VAL A 109 -6.75 -20.09 -1.85
CA VAL A 109 -6.03 -19.84 -0.61
C VAL A 109 -6.45 -18.52 0.01
N ALA A 110 -7.26 -18.60 1.07
CA ALA A 110 -7.48 -17.45 1.94
C ALA A 110 -6.36 -17.35 2.97
N GLY A 111 -5.83 -16.15 3.19
CA GLY A 111 -4.91 -15.87 4.29
C GLY A 111 -3.43 -15.80 3.92
N THR A 112 -3.07 -15.81 2.64
CA THR A 112 -1.69 -15.50 2.24
C THR A 112 -1.38 -14.04 2.59
N THR A 113 -0.32 -13.80 3.36
CA THR A 113 0.06 -12.44 3.77
C THR A 113 1.51 -12.10 3.45
N ILE A 114 1.75 -10.84 3.12
CA ILE A 114 3.07 -10.24 3.02
C ILE A 114 3.11 -9.10 4.01
N THR A 115 4.17 -9.00 4.80
CA THR A 115 4.44 -7.87 5.67
C THR A 115 5.83 -7.34 5.36
N LEU A 116 5.94 -6.05 5.07
CA LEU A 116 7.19 -5.34 4.84
C LEU A 116 7.35 -4.27 5.91
N ASN A 117 8.21 -4.52 6.90
CA ASN A 117 8.52 -3.56 7.97
C ASN A 117 9.81 -2.78 7.71
N SER A 118 10.79 -3.40 7.04
CA SER A 118 12.04 -2.74 6.64
C SER A 118 12.72 -3.45 5.47
N GLY A 119 13.84 -2.90 4.99
CA GLY A 119 14.57 -3.43 3.84
C GLY A 119 13.86 -3.17 2.50
N THR A 120 14.33 -3.82 1.45
CA THR A 120 13.85 -3.64 0.07
C THR A 120 13.54 -4.97 -0.59
N LEU A 121 12.33 -5.12 -1.10
CA LEU A 121 11.95 -6.20 -2.00
C LEU A 121 12.31 -5.81 -3.45
N TYR A 122 13.45 -6.30 -3.94
CA TYR A 122 13.87 -6.13 -5.32
C TYR A 122 13.31 -7.26 -6.20
N THR A 123 12.40 -6.90 -7.09
CA THR A 123 11.79 -7.83 -8.05
C THR A 123 11.73 -7.22 -9.45
N ASP A 124 11.57 -8.03 -10.50
CA ASP A 124 11.17 -7.46 -11.79
C ASP A 124 9.67 -7.22 -11.83
N ARG A 125 8.87 -8.18 -11.37
CA ARG A 125 7.41 -8.02 -11.22
C ARG A 125 6.91 -8.55 -9.89
N LEU A 126 5.93 -7.85 -9.34
CA LEU A 126 5.19 -8.28 -8.16
C LEU A 126 3.73 -8.57 -8.54
N TYR A 127 3.22 -9.70 -8.09
CA TYR A 127 1.86 -10.14 -8.37
C TYR A 127 1.11 -10.53 -7.09
N THR A 128 -0.17 -10.15 -7.00
CA THR A 128 -1.15 -10.94 -6.23
C THR A 128 -1.99 -11.74 -7.21
N ASP A 129 -2.11 -13.05 -6.97
CA ASP A 129 -2.58 -14.01 -7.97
C ASP A 129 -3.41 -15.15 -7.34
N GLY A 130 -3.88 -16.08 -8.17
CA GLY A 130 -4.66 -17.26 -7.77
C GLY A 130 -6.13 -16.97 -7.48
N THR A 131 -6.78 -17.78 -6.64
CA THR A 131 -8.24 -17.75 -6.45
C THR A 131 -8.68 -17.46 -5.01
N GLY A 132 -7.81 -16.86 -4.20
CA GLY A 132 -8.11 -16.51 -2.80
C GLY A 132 -7.73 -15.07 -2.46
N LYS A 133 -7.79 -14.72 -1.17
CA LYS A 133 -7.46 -13.38 -0.68
C LYS A 133 -5.99 -13.29 -0.30
N VAL A 134 -5.29 -12.32 -0.89
CA VAL A 134 -3.90 -11.97 -0.55
C VAL A 134 -3.88 -10.63 0.21
N SER A 135 -3.27 -10.61 1.39
CA SER A 135 -3.07 -9.37 2.15
C SER A 135 -1.62 -8.91 2.06
N VAL A 136 -1.39 -7.64 1.75
CA VAL A 136 -0.06 -7.03 1.68
C VAL A 136 -0.03 -5.87 2.67
N VAL A 137 0.89 -5.91 3.62
CA VAL A 137 1.02 -4.90 4.67
C VAL A 137 2.39 -4.25 4.55
N ILE A 138 2.40 -2.94 4.35
CA ILE A 138 3.61 -2.14 4.18
C ILE A 138 3.65 -1.10 5.30
N THR A 139 4.38 -1.41 6.36
CA THR A 139 4.60 -0.53 7.51
C THR A 139 5.92 0.23 7.39
N GLY A 140 6.85 -0.29 6.58
CA GLY A 140 8.12 0.35 6.26
C GLY A 140 8.76 -0.26 5.00
N GLY A 141 10.08 -0.14 4.89
CA GLY A 141 10.85 -0.71 3.78
C GLY A 141 10.51 -0.14 2.39
N THR A 142 10.92 -0.86 1.34
CA THR A 142 10.69 -0.50 -0.06
C THR A 142 10.27 -1.71 -0.89
N ILE A 143 9.25 -1.57 -1.73
CA ILE A 143 9.04 -2.44 -2.89
C ILE A 143 9.64 -1.73 -4.09
N ASP A 144 10.63 -2.35 -4.73
CA ASP A 144 11.28 -1.84 -5.94
C ASP A 144 11.09 -2.87 -7.06
N ALA A 145 10.16 -2.57 -7.98
CA ALA A 145 9.84 -3.41 -9.12
C ALA A 145 10.45 -2.87 -10.43
N LEU A 146 11.16 -3.68 -11.22
CA LEU A 146 11.72 -3.20 -12.48
C LEU A 146 10.63 -2.95 -13.54
N TYR A 147 9.71 -3.90 -13.72
CA TYR A 147 8.66 -3.81 -14.73
C TYR A 147 7.37 -3.27 -14.15
N GLY A 148 6.85 -3.82 -13.07
CA GLY A 148 5.57 -3.35 -12.54
C GLY A 148 5.02 -4.19 -11.40
N ILE A 149 3.83 -3.80 -10.97
CA ILE A 149 3.11 -4.43 -9.88
C ILE A 149 1.68 -4.67 -10.37
N GLU A 150 1.22 -5.91 -10.35
CA GLU A 150 -0.09 -6.32 -10.84
C GLU A 150 -0.85 -6.97 -9.69
N LEU A 151 -1.79 -6.22 -9.12
CA LEU A 151 -2.64 -6.67 -8.02
C LEU A 151 -3.93 -7.22 -8.61
N GLY A 152 -4.28 -8.45 -8.26
CA GLY A 152 -5.43 -9.13 -8.83
C GLY A 152 -5.15 -9.69 -10.21
N ASN A 153 -4.02 -10.35 -10.44
CA ASN A 153 -3.63 -10.91 -11.75
C ASN A 153 -4.54 -12.06 -12.25
N SER A 154 -5.43 -12.56 -11.39
CA SER A 154 -6.41 -13.60 -11.73
C SER A 154 -7.83 -13.13 -11.37
N ALA A 155 -8.82 -13.48 -12.19
CA ALA A 155 -10.22 -13.04 -11.99
C ALA A 155 -10.83 -13.43 -10.64
N ALA A 156 -10.41 -14.56 -10.08
CA ALA A 156 -10.86 -15.04 -8.78
C ALA A 156 -9.96 -14.58 -7.62
N ASN A 157 -8.89 -13.83 -7.89
CA ASN A 157 -8.05 -13.25 -6.85
C ASN A 157 -8.80 -12.07 -6.22
N SER A 158 -8.75 -12.01 -4.89
CA SER A 158 -9.00 -10.76 -4.18
C SER A 158 -7.73 -10.32 -3.46
N PHE A 159 -7.55 -9.02 -3.30
CA PHE A 159 -6.40 -8.49 -2.57
C PHE A 159 -6.77 -7.35 -1.64
N GLU A 160 -5.95 -7.19 -0.62
CA GLU A 160 -5.99 -6.05 0.29
C GLU A 160 -4.56 -5.60 0.54
N VAL A 161 -4.24 -4.38 0.13
CA VAL A 161 -2.96 -3.74 0.43
C VAL A 161 -3.19 -2.65 1.47
N THR A 162 -2.42 -2.65 2.55
CA THR A 162 -2.43 -1.61 3.58
C THR A 162 -1.03 -1.02 3.69
N GLN A 163 -0.88 0.24 3.28
CA GLN A 163 0.35 1.00 3.37
C GLN A 163 0.22 2.11 4.43
N THR A 164 0.97 1.96 5.52
CA THR A 164 1.07 2.94 6.62
C THR A 164 2.47 3.57 6.69
N GLY A 165 3.41 3.07 5.90
CA GLY A 165 4.77 3.59 5.77
C GLY A 165 5.45 3.07 4.51
N GLY A 166 6.77 3.12 4.48
CA GLY A 166 7.57 2.56 3.38
C GLY A 166 7.39 3.25 2.04
N THR A 167 7.98 2.65 1.00
CA THR A 167 8.01 3.18 -0.37
C THR A 167 7.64 2.09 -1.36
N VAL A 168 6.80 2.40 -2.35
CA VAL A 168 6.51 1.52 -3.48
C VAL A 168 6.94 2.23 -4.76
N THR A 169 7.87 1.62 -5.50
CA THR A 169 8.36 2.17 -6.77
C THR A 169 8.39 1.12 -7.87
N TRP A 170 8.23 1.59 -9.11
CA TRP A 170 8.45 0.79 -10.31
C TRP A 170 9.04 1.61 -11.45
N LEU A 171 9.80 0.96 -12.34
CA LEU A 171 10.60 1.68 -13.34
C LEU A 171 10.02 1.70 -14.77
N ASN A 172 9.23 0.70 -15.20
CA ASN A 172 8.85 0.57 -16.61
C ASN A 172 7.35 0.64 -16.94
N ASN A 173 6.56 -0.37 -16.56
CA ASN A 173 5.16 -0.54 -16.95
C ASN A 173 4.23 0.23 -15.98
N SER A 174 3.39 -0.47 -15.22
CA SER A 174 2.41 0.14 -14.34
C SER A 174 2.40 -0.51 -12.97
N LEU A 175 1.88 0.23 -11.99
CA LEU A 175 1.13 -0.35 -10.89
C LEU A 175 -0.33 -0.50 -11.35
N VAL A 176 -0.86 -1.71 -11.36
CA VAL A 176 -2.25 -2.02 -11.70
C VAL A 176 -2.96 -2.53 -10.44
N ILE A 177 -3.97 -1.80 -10.00
CA ILE A 177 -4.86 -2.18 -8.91
C ILE A 177 -6.10 -2.81 -9.55
N GLY A 178 -6.18 -4.14 -9.52
CA GLY A 178 -7.28 -4.89 -10.11
C GLY A 178 -7.05 -5.27 -11.57
N ASP A 179 -5.94 -5.92 -11.90
CA ASP A 179 -5.63 -6.28 -13.30
C ASP A 179 -6.73 -7.15 -13.95
N VAL A 180 -7.20 -8.17 -13.23
CA VAL A 180 -8.33 -9.03 -13.60
C VAL A 180 -9.28 -9.26 -12.42
N GLY A 181 -8.73 -9.50 -11.24
CA GLY A 181 -9.45 -9.63 -9.96
C GLY A 181 -9.75 -8.29 -9.31
N THR A 182 -10.23 -8.33 -8.07
CA THR A 182 -10.72 -7.13 -7.37
C THR A 182 -10.10 -6.95 -6.00
N GLY A 183 -9.98 -5.72 -5.52
CA GLY A 183 -9.43 -5.49 -4.19
C GLY A 183 -9.29 -4.03 -3.82
N THR A 184 -8.70 -3.80 -2.65
CA THR A 184 -8.47 -2.46 -2.13
C THR A 184 -6.98 -2.25 -1.88
N TYR A 185 -6.45 -1.11 -2.32
CA TYR A 185 -5.18 -0.58 -1.88
C TYR A 185 -5.43 0.63 -0.99
N THR A 186 -5.18 0.51 0.29
CA THR A 186 -5.27 1.61 1.25
C THR A 186 -3.89 2.21 1.52
N ILE A 187 -3.77 3.52 1.37
CA ILE A 187 -2.59 4.30 1.76
C ILE A 187 -2.97 5.35 2.81
N SER A 188 -2.33 5.27 3.98
CA SER A 188 -2.47 6.22 5.09
C SER A 188 -1.13 6.78 5.56
N GLY A 189 -0.02 6.23 5.03
CA GLY A 189 1.35 6.65 5.29
C GLY A 189 2.30 6.15 4.21
N GLY A 190 3.53 6.68 4.17
CA GLY A 190 4.54 6.27 3.19
C GLY A 190 4.38 6.91 1.80
N SER A 191 4.94 6.28 0.77
CA SER A 191 4.91 6.79 -0.60
C SER A 191 4.71 5.72 -1.66
N ILE A 192 3.96 6.08 -2.71
CA ILE A 192 3.88 5.38 -4.00
C ILE A 192 4.49 6.34 -5.02
N THR A 193 5.59 5.98 -5.67
CA THR A 193 6.28 6.90 -6.59
C THR A 193 6.79 6.18 -7.83
N SER A 194 6.45 6.70 -9.01
CA SER A 194 7.02 6.22 -10.26
C SER A 194 6.99 7.29 -11.34
N THR A 195 7.89 7.19 -12.31
CA THR A 195 7.80 7.97 -13.56
C THR A 195 6.86 7.33 -14.58
N LYS A 196 6.07 6.33 -14.17
CA LYS A 196 5.19 5.54 -15.03
C LYS A 196 3.75 5.57 -14.56
N SER A 197 2.89 4.77 -15.20
CA SER A 197 1.45 4.78 -15.00
C SER A 197 1.02 4.04 -13.73
N MET A 198 -0.07 4.50 -13.16
CA MET A 198 -0.88 3.75 -12.19
C MET A 198 -2.31 3.63 -12.71
N GLN A 199 -2.91 2.46 -12.52
CA GLN A 199 -4.24 2.13 -13.04
C GLN A 199 -5.09 1.50 -11.95
N ILE A 200 -6.38 1.85 -11.90
CA ILE A 200 -7.37 1.24 -11.02
C ILE A 200 -8.49 0.66 -11.87
N ASN A 201 -8.70 -0.64 -11.79
CA ASN A 201 -9.54 -1.38 -12.72
C ASN A 201 -10.50 -2.35 -12.00
N ASN A 202 -11.50 -2.85 -12.74
CA ASN A 202 -12.30 -4.04 -12.38
C ASN A 202 -13.00 -3.98 -11.01
N GLY A 203 -13.56 -2.83 -10.64
CA GLY A 203 -14.25 -2.62 -9.37
C GLY A 203 -13.32 -2.50 -8.17
N SER A 204 -12.01 -2.38 -8.40
CA SER A 204 -11.01 -2.21 -7.34
C SER A 204 -10.95 -0.77 -6.86
N THR A 205 -10.35 -0.60 -5.68
CA THR A 205 -10.34 0.68 -4.96
C THR A 205 -8.91 1.10 -4.63
N LEU A 206 -8.58 2.36 -4.88
CA LEU A 206 -7.49 3.06 -4.18
C LEU A 206 -8.12 3.91 -3.09
N HIS A 207 -7.74 3.65 -1.84
CA HIS A 207 -8.24 4.35 -0.66
C HIS A 207 -7.15 5.20 -0.02
N VAL A 208 -7.34 6.51 0.00
CA VAL A 208 -6.40 7.48 0.56
C VAL A 208 -6.95 8.01 1.88
N ILE A 209 -6.21 7.81 2.98
CA ILE A 209 -6.66 8.20 4.32
C ILE A 209 -5.75 9.30 4.87
N GLY A 210 -6.36 10.44 5.21
CA GLY A 210 -5.65 11.56 5.82
C GLY A 210 -4.49 12.09 4.96
N THR A 211 -3.54 12.77 5.58
CA THR A 211 -2.41 13.42 4.88
C THR A 211 -1.08 12.68 5.03
N GLY A 212 -1.09 11.44 5.56
CA GLY A 212 0.15 10.73 5.90
C GLY A 212 0.83 10.07 4.69
N GLY A 213 0.05 9.68 3.68
CA GLY A 213 0.55 9.04 2.46
C GLY A 213 0.87 10.03 1.34
N SER A 214 1.65 9.59 0.37
CA SER A 214 1.91 10.35 -0.87
C SER A 214 1.84 9.44 -2.09
N VAL A 215 1.25 9.93 -3.17
CA VAL A 215 1.19 9.22 -4.45
C VAL A 215 1.65 10.17 -5.54
N SER A 216 2.72 9.80 -6.25
CA SER A 216 3.31 10.59 -7.33
C SER A 216 3.62 9.72 -8.55
N VAL A 217 2.85 9.86 -9.62
CA VAL A 217 2.98 9.03 -10.83
C VAL A 217 2.94 9.85 -12.11
N SER A 218 3.48 9.33 -13.21
CA SER A 218 3.47 10.08 -14.48
C SER A 218 2.11 10.06 -15.15
N GLN A 219 1.37 8.96 -15.03
CA GLN A 219 0.08 8.76 -15.69
C GLN A 219 -0.88 8.07 -14.74
N PHE A 220 -2.15 8.43 -14.85
CA PHE A 220 -3.19 7.90 -13.98
C PHE A 220 -4.50 7.67 -14.73
N SER A 221 -5.08 6.50 -14.54
CA SER A 221 -6.38 6.13 -15.13
C SER A 221 -7.20 5.27 -14.17
N VAL A 222 -8.52 5.40 -14.25
CA VAL A 222 -9.47 4.59 -13.50
C VAL A 222 -10.51 4.05 -14.49
N ASN A 223 -10.61 2.73 -14.60
CA ASN A 223 -11.55 2.06 -15.48
C ASN A 223 -12.46 1.12 -14.68
N ASN A 224 -13.69 1.56 -14.45
CA ASN A 224 -14.68 0.89 -13.62
C ASN A 224 -14.13 0.63 -12.21
N GLY A 225 -13.50 1.62 -11.58
CA GLY A 225 -12.89 1.50 -10.25
C GLY A 225 -13.27 2.68 -9.34
N THR A 226 -12.85 2.59 -8.08
CA THR A 226 -13.17 3.58 -7.05
C THR A 226 -11.92 4.29 -6.54
N LEU A 227 -12.03 5.61 -6.46
CA LEU A 227 -11.15 6.48 -5.70
C LEU A 227 -11.85 6.79 -4.38
N GLU A 228 -11.41 6.16 -3.30
CA GLU A 228 -11.94 6.41 -1.97
C GLU A 228 -11.01 7.38 -1.22
N TYR A 229 -11.57 8.39 -0.58
CA TYR A 229 -10.84 9.36 0.22
C TYR A 229 -11.49 9.48 1.59
N THR A 230 -10.71 9.26 2.65
CA THR A 230 -11.14 9.58 4.02
C THR A 230 -10.42 10.84 4.49
N VAL A 231 -11.17 11.92 4.64
CA VAL A 231 -10.65 13.22 5.10
C VAL A 231 -10.36 13.16 6.59
N GLY A 232 -9.10 13.34 6.96
CA GLY A 232 -8.64 13.43 8.34
C GLY A 232 -8.73 14.85 8.90
N SER A 233 -8.34 15.03 10.17
CA SER A 233 -8.34 16.34 10.84
C SER A 233 -7.41 17.38 10.19
N THR A 234 -6.44 16.93 9.40
CA THR A 234 -5.50 17.77 8.64
C THR A 234 -5.83 17.83 7.14
N GLY A 235 -6.93 17.22 6.71
CA GLY A 235 -7.30 17.07 5.30
C GLY A 235 -7.03 15.66 4.77
N VAL A 236 -6.82 15.57 3.46
CA VAL A 236 -6.50 14.33 2.75
C VAL A 236 -5.34 14.57 1.78
N SER A 237 -4.54 13.54 1.51
CA SER A 237 -3.44 13.62 0.55
C SER A 237 -3.94 13.72 -0.88
N THR A 238 -3.38 14.67 -1.61
CA THR A 238 -3.59 14.84 -3.05
C THR A 238 -2.74 13.84 -3.85
N LEU A 239 -3.32 13.24 -4.88
CA LEU A 239 -2.59 12.45 -5.86
C LEU A 239 -1.86 13.39 -6.83
N ALA A 240 -0.52 13.34 -6.85
CA ALA A 240 0.31 14.17 -7.71
C ALA A 240 0.60 13.45 -9.04
N ILE A 241 -0.04 13.88 -10.12
CA ILE A 241 -0.01 13.18 -11.41
C ILE A 241 0.67 14.04 -12.47
N ALA A 242 1.71 13.55 -13.14
CA ALA A 242 2.37 14.38 -14.16
C ALA A 242 1.44 14.65 -15.36
N THR A 243 0.70 13.64 -15.82
CA THR A 243 -0.24 13.76 -16.94
C THR A 243 -1.46 12.87 -16.73
N THR A 244 -2.66 13.46 -16.74
CA THR A 244 -3.92 12.72 -16.83
C THR A 244 -4.96 13.57 -17.57
N ARG A 245 -6.04 12.95 -18.02
CA ARG A 245 -7.18 13.62 -18.65
C ARG A 245 -8.48 12.99 -18.20
N SER A 246 -9.57 13.73 -18.34
CA SER A 246 -10.91 13.27 -18.02
C SER A 246 -11.27 11.94 -18.70
N GLU A 247 -10.83 11.69 -19.94
CA GLU A 247 -11.11 10.43 -20.65
C GLU A 247 -10.39 9.21 -20.06
N SER A 248 -9.44 9.44 -19.15
CA SER A 248 -8.75 8.37 -18.41
C SER A 248 -9.60 7.83 -17.27
N PHE A 249 -10.75 8.44 -16.99
CA PHE A 249 -11.73 8.02 -16.00
C PHE A 249 -12.97 7.49 -16.72
N VAL A 250 -13.10 6.17 -16.80
CA VAL A 250 -14.22 5.50 -17.49
C VAL A 250 -15.00 4.71 -16.46
N GLY A 251 -16.23 5.14 -16.16
CA GLY A 251 -17.04 4.51 -15.10
C GLY A 251 -16.38 4.62 -13.72
N ALA A 252 -15.58 5.66 -13.50
CA ALA A 252 -14.86 5.87 -12.25
C ALA A 252 -15.75 6.55 -11.21
N VAL A 253 -15.64 6.10 -9.96
CA VAL A 253 -16.39 6.62 -8.83
C VAL A 253 -15.44 7.25 -7.82
N VAL A 254 -15.78 8.42 -7.31
CA VAL A 254 -15.15 9.04 -6.14
C VAL A 254 -16.04 8.80 -4.93
N ASN A 255 -15.52 8.16 -3.89
CA ASN A 255 -16.20 7.96 -2.62
C ASN A 255 -15.49 8.79 -1.54
N MET A 256 -16.24 9.61 -0.82
CA MET A 256 -15.73 10.60 0.14
C MET A 256 -16.24 10.31 1.55
N ASP A 257 -15.34 9.95 2.45
CA ASP A 257 -15.64 9.72 3.86
C ASP A 257 -14.94 10.74 4.76
N LEU A 258 -15.41 10.86 6.00
CA LEU A 258 -14.82 11.67 7.05
C LEU A 258 -14.27 10.75 8.15
N ALA A 259 -13.03 10.98 8.56
CA ALA A 259 -12.49 10.28 9.72
C ALA A 259 -13.32 10.61 10.98
N ALA A 260 -13.33 9.69 11.94
CA ALA A 260 -14.10 9.86 13.17
C ALA A 260 -13.76 11.18 13.88
N GLY A 261 -14.78 11.99 14.16
CA GLY A 261 -14.64 13.29 14.82
C GLY A 261 -14.24 14.45 13.91
N VAL A 262 -14.11 14.23 12.60
CA VAL A 262 -13.90 15.28 11.60
C VAL A 262 -15.25 15.82 11.15
N THR A 263 -15.38 17.15 11.09
CA THR A 263 -16.57 17.83 10.58
C THR A 263 -16.11 19.08 9.84
N PRO A 264 -15.95 19.01 8.50
CA PRO A 264 -15.63 20.18 7.69
C PRO A 264 -16.73 21.24 7.80
N SER A 265 -16.35 22.48 7.55
CA SER A 265 -17.31 23.58 7.36
C SER A 265 -17.89 23.52 5.95
N GLU A 266 -19.11 24.03 5.77
CA GLU A 266 -19.70 24.17 4.45
C GLU A 266 -18.79 25.02 3.56
N GLY A 267 -18.47 24.51 2.37
CA GLY A 267 -17.57 25.15 1.42
C GLY A 267 -16.10 24.77 1.57
N ASP A 268 -15.71 23.97 2.57
CA ASP A 268 -14.35 23.44 2.67
C ASP A 268 -13.97 22.66 1.40
N LEU A 269 -12.75 22.90 0.91
CA LEU A 269 -12.20 22.32 -0.31
C LEU A 269 -11.04 21.38 0.02
N PHE A 270 -11.03 20.22 -0.63
CA PHE A 270 -9.98 19.21 -0.49
C PHE A 270 -9.42 18.84 -1.87
N ASP A 271 -8.14 19.10 -2.10
CA ASP A 271 -7.45 18.77 -3.36
C ASP A 271 -7.27 17.25 -3.44
N LEU A 272 -7.95 16.60 -4.39
CA LEU A 272 -7.93 15.15 -4.58
C LEU A 272 -6.85 14.71 -5.58
N ILE A 273 -6.80 15.37 -6.73
CA ILE A 273 -5.85 15.08 -7.81
C ILE A 273 -5.28 16.39 -8.31
N ASP A 274 -3.96 16.47 -8.40
CA ASP A 274 -3.23 17.61 -8.97
C ASP A 274 -2.41 17.16 -10.18
N THR A 275 -2.74 17.70 -11.35
CA THR A 275 -1.98 17.47 -12.58
C THR A 275 -0.80 18.43 -12.68
N LEU A 276 0.42 17.93 -12.51
CA LEU A 276 1.65 18.72 -12.54
C LEU A 276 2.06 19.13 -13.98
N GLY A 277 1.46 18.53 -15.01
CA GLY A 277 1.77 18.77 -16.41
C GLY A 277 1.00 19.95 -16.99
N GLY A 278 1.68 21.08 -17.17
CA GLY A 278 1.06 22.31 -17.68
C GLY A 278 0.25 22.16 -19.00
N GLY A 279 -0.85 22.91 -19.07
CA GLY A 279 -1.49 23.40 -20.30
C GLY A 279 -2.47 22.47 -21.03
N TRP A 280 -2.12 21.19 -21.24
CA TRP A 280 -2.89 20.28 -22.13
C TRP A 280 -3.56 19.10 -21.42
N TRP A 281 -3.31 18.94 -20.12
CA TRP A 281 -3.71 17.79 -19.32
C TRP A 281 -4.56 18.26 -18.15
N ARG A 282 -5.70 18.87 -18.47
CA ARG A 282 -6.58 19.58 -17.53
C ARG A 282 -7.90 18.85 -17.43
N PHE A 283 -8.56 18.97 -16.28
CA PHE A 283 -9.92 18.49 -16.10
C PHE A 283 -10.90 19.35 -16.91
N ASP A 284 -11.81 18.70 -17.65
CA ASP A 284 -12.96 19.38 -18.24
C ASP A 284 -14.09 19.40 -17.20
N PRO A 285 -14.47 20.58 -16.68
CA PRO A 285 -15.54 20.68 -15.67
C PRO A 285 -16.90 20.18 -16.20
N ASN A 286 -17.10 20.10 -17.51
CA ASN A 286 -18.34 19.60 -18.10
C ASN A 286 -18.34 18.08 -18.32
N ASN A 287 -17.17 17.45 -18.23
CA ASN A 287 -17.02 16.03 -18.48
C ASN A 287 -15.80 15.51 -17.71
N LEU A 288 -15.96 15.32 -16.41
CA LEU A 288 -14.86 14.84 -15.57
C LEU A 288 -14.50 13.36 -15.81
N GLY A 289 -15.41 12.57 -16.38
CA GLY A 289 -15.30 11.10 -16.42
C GLY A 289 -15.45 10.42 -15.05
N LEU A 290 -15.72 11.22 -14.00
CA LEU A 290 -15.86 10.81 -12.61
C LEU A 290 -17.27 11.12 -12.12
N THR A 291 -17.79 10.26 -11.25
CA THR A 291 -19.05 10.47 -10.54
C THR A 291 -18.83 10.31 -9.04
N LEU A 292 -19.64 10.96 -8.22
CA LEU A 292 -19.67 10.69 -6.78
C LEU A 292 -20.37 9.36 -6.50
N ALA A 293 -19.96 8.68 -5.43
CA ALA A 293 -20.71 7.57 -4.87
C ALA A 293 -22.12 8.05 -4.48
N ALA A 294 -23.11 7.15 -4.52
CA ALA A 294 -24.51 7.52 -4.41
C ALA A 294 -24.84 8.16 -3.04
N GLU A 295 -24.16 7.70 -2.00
CA GLU A 295 -24.23 8.18 -0.63
C GLU A 295 -23.64 9.59 -0.44
N ASP A 296 -22.74 10.02 -1.32
CA ASP A 296 -22.05 11.31 -1.24
C ASP A 296 -22.81 12.43 -1.94
N VAL A 297 -23.77 12.08 -2.78
CA VAL A 297 -24.58 13.05 -3.52
C VAL A 297 -25.41 13.89 -2.54
N GLY A 298 -25.17 15.20 -2.54
CA GLY A 298 -25.80 16.16 -1.62
C GLY A 298 -24.99 16.45 -0.35
N THR A 299 -23.89 15.72 -0.13
CA THR A 299 -22.90 15.95 0.93
C THR A 299 -21.62 16.54 0.35
N TRP A 300 -21.24 16.08 -0.84
CA TRP A 300 -20.05 16.50 -1.56
C TRP A 300 -20.40 16.99 -2.97
N GLU A 301 -19.54 17.85 -3.50
CA GLU A 301 -19.55 18.30 -4.89
C GLU A 301 -18.12 18.15 -5.44
N LEU A 302 -17.97 17.53 -6.62
CA LEU A 302 -16.68 17.54 -7.32
C LEU A 302 -16.56 18.84 -8.11
N VAL A 303 -15.48 19.58 -7.85
CA VAL A 303 -15.22 20.87 -8.48
C VAL A 303 -13.81 20.91 -9.03
N VAL A 304 -13.62 21.67 -10.09
CA VAL A 304 -12.29 22.00 -10.61
C VAL A 304 -11.85 23.29 -9.93
N LYS A 305 -10.60 23.35 -9.45
CA LYS A 305 -10.08 24.49 -8.70
C LYS A 305 -10.15 25.78 -9.51
N GLU A 306 -10.64 26.83 -8.88
CA GLU A 306 -10.77 28.13 -9.53
C GLU A 306 -9.40 28.67 -9.93
N GLY A 307 -9.24 29.05 -11.20
CA GLY A 307 -7.98 29.54 -11.75
C GLY A 307 -6.95 28.45 -12.08
N ASP A 308 -7.20 27.19 -11.70
CA ASP A 308 -6.30 26.07 -11.98
C ASP A 308 -7.07 24.78 -12.29
N ASN A 309 -7.35 24.55 -13.57
CA ASN A 309 -8.02 23.34 -14.00
C ASN A 309 -7.12 22.09 -14.07
N GLY A 310 -5.91 22.17 -13.53
CA GLY A 310 -5.11 20.99 -13.22
C GLY A 310 -5.50 20.30 -11.92
N VAL A 311 -6.28 20.94 -11.05
CA VAL A 311 -6.63 20.39 -9.74
C VAL A 311 -8.11 20.05 -9.64
N LEU A 312 -8.39 18.77 -9.37
CA LEU A 312 -9.72 18.29 -8.98
C LEU A 312 -9.85 18.36 -7.46
N GLN A 313 -10.93 18.96 -6.99
CA GLN A 313 -11.24 19.11 -5.58
C GLN A 313 -12.59 18.48 -5.23
N ALA A 314 -12.74 18.04 -3.98
CA ALA A 314 -14.05 17.81 -3.37
C ALA A 314 -14.41 19.01 -2.50
N LYS A 315 -15.62 19.52 -2.68
CA LYS A 315 -16.21 20.58 -1.87
C LYS A 315 -17.26 20.00 -0.95
N TYR A 316 -17.18 20.29 0.34
CA TYR A 316 -18.19 19.88 1.30
C TYR A 316 -19.41 20.82 1.22
N ILE A 317 -20.61 20.27 1.02
CA ILE A 317 -21.85 21.04 0.73
C ILE A 317 -22.99 20.76 1.72
N VAL A 318 -22.74 19.96 2.78
CA VAL A 318 -23.80 19.64 3.75
C VAL A 318 -24.33 20.92 4.37
N PRO A 319 -25.65 21.19 4.27
CA PRO A 319 -26.24 22.38 4.83
C PRO A 319 -26.12 22.34 6.35
N GLU A 320 -25.68 23.46 6.93
CA GLU A 320 -25.51 23.59 8.37
C GLU A 320 -26.71 23.00 9.15
N PRO A 321 -26.47 22.31 10.30
CA PRO A 321 -27.52 21.82 11.19
C PRO A 321 -28.55 22.89 11.58
N ALA A 322 -28.18 24.17 11.50
CA ALA A 322 -29.05 25.32 11.72
C ALA A 322 -30.27 25.33 10.79
N THR A 323 -30.13 24.87 9.53
CA THR A 323 -31.23 24.87 8.54
C THR A 323 -32.30 23.85 8.89
N MET A 324 -31.88 22.68 9.38
CA MET A 324 -32.77 21.63 9.91
C MET A 324 -33.40 22.04 11.24
N ALA A 325 -32.63 22.69 12.12
CA ALA A 325 -33.14 23.23 13.37
C ALA A 325 -34.17 24.36 13.14
N LEU A 326 -33.98 25.23 12.15
CA LEU A 326 -34.93 26.28 11.74
C LEU A 326 -36.19 25.69 11.11
N LEU A 327 -36.08 24.63 10.31
CA LEU A 327 -37.24 23.88 9.81
C LEU A 327 -38.03 23.23 10.95
N GLY A 328 -37.34 22.63 11.93
CA GLY A 328 -37.95 22.10 13.15
C GLY A 328 -38.65 23.18 13.99
N LEU A 329 -37.98 24.32 14.24
CA LEU A 329 -38.54 25.46 14.96
C LEU A 329 -39.72 26.11 14.21
N GLY A 330 -39.64 26.19 12.88
CA GLY A 330 -40.73 26.68 12.02
C GLY A 330 -41.98 25.79 12.11
N MET A 331 -41.80 24.46 12.12
CA MET A 331 -42.92 23.52 12.31
C MET A 331 -43.51 23.59 13.73
N VAL A 332 -42.67 23.72 14.77
CA VAL A 332 -43.16 23.91 16.14
C VAL A 332 -43.91 25.24 16.29
N GLY A 333 -43.43 26.31 15.64
CA GLY A 333 -44.13 27.61 15.59
C GLY A 333 -45.50 27.54 14.91
N LEU A 334 -45.62 26.77 13.81
CA LEU A 334 -46.90 26.54 13.12
C LEU A 334 -47.89 25.72 13.96
N VAL A 335 -47.42 24.68 14.66
CA VAL A 335 -48.26 23.87 15.56
C VAL A 335 -48.70 24.68 16.78
N ALA A 336 -47.82 25.50 17.36
CA ALA A 336 -48.15 26.38 18.48
C ALA A 336 -49.17 27.46 18.10
N ARG A 337 -49.09 28.00 16.87
CA ARG A 337 -50.08 28.98 16.35
C ARG A 337 -51.46 28.36 16.16
N ARG A 338 -51.53 27.09 15.73
CA ARG A 338 -52.79 26.37 15.49
C ARG A 338 -53.56 26.00 16.76
N ARG A 339 -52.92 26.03 17.94
CA ARG A 339 -53.56 25.81 19.25
C ARG A 339 -54.10 27.09 19.91
N ARG A 340 -53.80 28.28 19.37
CA ARG A 340 -54.26 29.58 19.90
C ARG A 340 -55.40 30.22 19.10
N ALA A 341 -55.76 29.66 17.96
CA ALA A 341 -56.96 30.01 17.19
C ALA A 341 -58.05 28.99 17.49
#